data_AF-A6T3P7-F1
#
_entry.id   AF-A6T3P7-F1
#
_cell.length_a   1.000
_cell.length_b   1.000
_cell.length_c   1.000
_cell.angle_alpha   90.00
_cell.angle_beta   90.00
_cell.angle_gamma   90.00
#
_symmetry.space_group_name_H-M   'P 1'
#
loop_
_entity.id
_entity.type
_entity.pdbx_description
1 polymer ?
#
loop_
_entity_poly.entity_id
_entity_poly.type
_entity_poly.pdbx_seq_one_letter_code
_entity_poly.pdbx_strand_id
1 'polypeptide(L)'
;MRTQKRFTPNLLDRYTSVGRGHGVYETYIPWHRVGRSDPASEGRSHLQLWEGRQRELLSDKEWVGLLFSTMLPSVVDIREQIPLSHGNSTSELFAYLFNPLASESPGTLQLAKQLGIKHPKVHGNGRSADWVMTTDLLLTLKLVTGEIELLAVAIKINKEIDNNRTRELLAIERQYWLERGIPWLLITPSMYDELVADTLRRCMPWVLGIPADPVVIDFVIANQKEWSGRSLTYVLERLSNVFNDIDLAQRAFWQAVCSGRLPVDLRRGWRPHEPITLLSDTAFWNLNPIASRRSAWVF
;
A
#
# COMPACT_ATOMS: atom_id res chain seq x y z
N MET A 1 -24.32 -19.61 -13.08
CA MET A 1 -23.13 -19.65 -13.95
C MET A 1 -22.46 -18.28 -13.88
N ARG A 2 -21.40 -18.09 -13.07
CA ARG A 2 -20.65 -16.83 -13.03
C ARG A 2 -19.88 -16.74 -14.35
N THR A 3 -20.37 -15.94 -15.29
CA THR A 3 -19.60 -15.62 -16.50
C THR A 3 -18.27 -15.00 -16.04
N GLN A 4 -17.16 -15.65 -16.36
CA GLN A 4 -15.83 -15.04 -16.22
C GLN A 4 -15.90 -13.70 -16.96
N LYS A 5 -15.73 -12.60 -16.21
CA LYS A 5 -15.75 -11.26 -16.80
C LYS A 5 -14.61 -11.19 -17.82
N ARG A 6 -14.96 -11.01 -19.09
CA ARG A 6 -13.98 -10.91 -20.17
C ARG A 6 -13.61 -9.45 -20.38
N PHE A 7 -12.36 -9.10 -20.09
CA PHE A 7 -11.83 -7.80 -20.50
C PHE A 7 -11.78 -7.73 -22.02
N THR A 8 -12.19 -6.58 -22.55
CA THR A 8 -12.20 -6.32 -23.99
C THR A 8 -11.40 -5.06 -24.28
N PRO A 9 -10.86 -4.93 -25.49
CA PRO A 9 -10.22 -3.69 -25.92
C PRO A 9 -11.09 -2.43 -25.71
N ASN A 10 -12.40 -2.51 -25.98
CA ASN A 10 -13.32 -1.37 -25.81
C ASN A 10 -13.45 -0.94 -24.33
N LEU A 11 -13.30 -1.88 -23.40
CA LEU A 11 -13.31 -1.56 -21.98
C LEU A 11 -12.04 -0.80 -21.57
N LEU A 12 -10.88 -1.18 -22.12
CA LEU A 12 -9.62 -0.47 -21.87
C LEU A 12 -9.67 0.95 -22.44
N ASP A 13 -10.18 1.13 -23.67
CA ASP A 13 -10.35 2.47 -24.26
C ASP A 13 -11.24 3.36 -23.39
N ARG A 14 -12.32 2.80 -22.82
CA ARG A 14 -13.20 3.51 -21.89
C ARG A 14 -12.48 3.89 -20.59
N TYR A 15 -11.63 3.03 -20.05
CA TYR A 15 -10.84 3.37 -18.86
C TYR A 15 -9.92 4.56 -19.11
N THR A 16 -9.24 4.56 -20.26
CA THR A 16 -8.43 5.70 -20.69
C THR A 16 -9.29 6.97 -20.85
N SER A 17 -10.44 6.88 -21.52
CA SER A 17 -11.27 8.07 -21.81
C SER A 17 -11.83 8.76 -20.56
N VAL A 18 -12.02 8.02 -19.46
CA VAL A 18 -12.49 8.59 -18.19
C VAL A 18 -11.35 8.99 -17.26
N GLY A 19 -10.11 9.01 -17.74
CA GLY A 19 -8.95 9.51 -17.02
C GLY A 19 -8.40 8.56 -15.95
N ARG A 20 -8.70 7.26 -16.00
CA ARG A 20 -8.07 6.32 -15.06
C ARG A 20 -6.55 6.32 -15.23
N GLY A 21 -5.83 6.17 -14.12
CA GLY A 21 -4.38 6.29 -14.03
C GLY A 21 -3.85 7.72 -13.89
N HIS A 22 -4.70 8.75 -14.00
CA HIS A 22 -4.27 10.14 -13.92
C HIS A 22 -4.55 10.75 -12.55
N GLY A 23 -3.86 11.85 -12.26
CA GLY A 23 -3.97 12.60 -11.01
C GLY A 23 -2.93 12.19 -9.96
N VAL A 24 -2.94 12.94 -8.86
CA VAL A 24 -2.13 12.72 -7.65
C VAL A 24 -2.98 13.10 -6.44
N TYR A 25 -2.60 12.61 -5.25
CA TYR A 25 -3.31 12.87 -4.00
C TYR A 25 -4.80 12.53 -4.13
N GLU A 26 -5.67 13.49 -3.79
CA GLU A 26 -7.14 13.35 -3.84
C GLU A 26 -7.70 13.21 -5.25
N THR A 27 -6.98 13.67 -6.27
CA THR A 27 -7.45 13.69 -7.67
C THR A 27 -7.15 12.39 -8.42
N TYR A 28 -6.37 11.49 -7.82
CA TYR A 28 -5.96 10.25 -8.48
C TYR A 28 -7.14 9.29 -8.70
N ILE A 29 -7.22 8.74 -9.92
CA ILE A 29 -8.21 7.73 -10.29
C ILE A 29 -7.50 6.40 -10.57
N PRO A 30 -7.70 5.33 -9.79
CA PRO A 30 -7.02 4.05 -10.00
C PRO A 30 -7.45 3.36 -11.30
N TRP A 31 -6.55 2.59 -11.92
CA TRP A 31 -6.84 1.88 -13.18
C TRP A 31 -7.88 0.78 -12.99
N HIS A 32 -7.73 -0.01 -11.94
CA HIS A 32 -8.71 -0.98 -11.51
C HIS A 32 -9.44 -0.48 -10.26
N ARG A 33 -10.76 -0.69 -10.24
CA ARG A 33 -11.69 -0.16 -9.24
C ARG A 33 -12.55 -1.26 -8.66
N VAL A 34 -13.20 -1.01 -7.53
CA VAL A 34 -14.27 -1.86 -7.00
C VAL A 34 -15.53 -1.59 -7.82
N GLY A 35 -15.59 -2.19 -9.01
CA GLY A 35 -16.62 -1.92 -10.01
C GLY A 35 -17.16 -3.16 -10.71
N ARG A 36 -18.39 -3.06 -11.25
CA ARG A 36 -19.00 -4.15 -12.04
C ARG A 36 -18.20 -4.49 -13.30
N SER A 37 -17.55 -3.50 -13.91
CA SER A 37 -16.70 -3.69 -15.10
C SER A 37 -15.27 -4.13 -14.79
N ASP A 38 -14.88 -4.15 -13.53
CA ASP A 38 -13.48 -4.26 -13.09
C ASP A 38 -13.13 -5.69 -12.66
N PRO A 39 -11.82 -6.00 -12.42
CA PRO A 39 -11.40 -7.32 -12.01
C PRO A 39 -12.18 -7.76 -10.77
N ALA A 40 -12.57 -9.03 -10.73
CA ALA A 40 -13.21 -9.55 -9.52
C ALA A 40 -12.17 -9.58 -8.40
N SER A 41 -12.57 -9.15 -7.19
CA SER A 41 -11.72 -9.31 -6.03
C SER A 41 -11.43 -10.77 -5.75
N GLU A 42 -10.26 -11.04 -5.19
CA GLU A 42 -9.92 -12.36 -4.63
C GLU A 42 -10.61 -12.56 -3.28
N GLY A 43 -11.93 -12.77 -3.31
CA GLY A 43 -12.77 -12.94 -2.13
C GLY A 43 -13.47 -11.65 -1.70
N ARG A 44 -12.73 -10.66 -1.18
CA ARG A 44 -13.28 -9.43 -0.60
C ARG A 44 -12.56 -8.18 -1.11
N SER A 45 -13.35 -7.15 -1.43
CA SER A 45 -12.85 -5.81 -1.74
C SER A 45 -12.93 -4.90 -0.50
N HIS A 46 -12.12 -3.85 -0.47
CA HIS A 46 -12.10 -2.86 0.61
C HIS A 46 -12.14 -1.44 0.05
N LEU A 47 -12.89 -0.57 0.73
CA LEU A 47 -12.95 0.86 0.46
C LEU A 47 -12.37 1.59 1.67
N GLN A 48 -11.19 2.19 1.51
CA GLN A 48 -10.46 2.78 2.64
C GLN A 48 -10.23 4.28 2.45
N LEU A 49 -10.75 5.10 3.36
CA LEU A 49 -10.41 6.52 3.43
C LEU A 49 -9.05 6.72 4.11
N TRP A 50 -8.22 7.59 3.54
CA TRP A 50 -6.98 8.12 4.13
C TRP A 50 -6.66 9.44 3.39
N GLU A 51 -6.12 10.48 4.03
CA GLU A 51 -5.76 11.76 3.37
C GLU A 51 -6.74 12.23 2.27
N GLY A 52 -8.03 12.39 2.62
CA GLY A 52 -9.05 12.95 1.71
C GLY A 52 -9.55 12.07 0.56
N ARG A 53 -8.95 10.90 0.30
CA ARG A 53 -9.34 10.01 -0.82
C ARG A 53 -9.76 8.61 -0.38
N GLN A 54 -10.79 8.06 -1.03
CA GLN A 54 -11.13 6.65 -0.90
C GLN A 54 -10.24 5.79 -1.81
N ARG A 55 -9.64 4.75 -1.24
CA ARG A 55 -8.77 3.78 -1.93
C ARG A 55 -9.58 2.52 -2.19
N GLU A 56 -9.40 1.96 -3.37
CA GLU A 56 -10.18 0.84 -3.86
C GLU A 56 -9.29 -0.41 -3.97
N LEU A 57 -9.42 -1.33 -3.02
CA LEU A 57 -8.54 -2.50 -2.89
C LEU A 57 -9.29 -3.77 -3.27
N LEU A 58 -8.65 -4.62 -4.06
CA LEU A 58 -9.26 -5.81 -4.68
C LEU A 58 -8.98 -7.10 -3.91
N SER A 59 -8.31 -7.03 -2.76
CA SER A 59 -8.04 -8.18 -1.91
C SER A 59 -7.76 -7.80 -0.45
N ASP A 60 -7.88 -8.78 0.46
CA ASP A 60 -7.42 -8.64 1.84
C ASP A 60 -5.92 -8.35 1.94
N LYS A 61 -5.12 -8.82 0.98
CA LYS A 61 -3.67 -8.61 0.99
C LYS A 61 -3.30 -7.20 0.55
N GLU A 62 -3.99 -6.66 -0.45
CA GLU A 62 -3.88 -5.23 -0.80
C GLU A 62 -4.26 -4.33 0.38
N TRP A 63 -5.30 -4.70 1.13
CA TRP A 63 -5.65 -3.97 2.35
C TRP A 63 -4.53 -3.99 3.39
N VAL A 64 -3.94 -5.15 3.67
CA VAL A 64 -2.79 -5.24 4.57
C VAL A 64 -1.58 -4.43 4.05
N GLY A 65 -1.29 -4.47 2.76
CA GLY A 65 -0.22 -3.66 2.17
C GLY A 65 -0.47 -2.15 2.27
N LEU A 66 -1.71 -1.71 2.10
CA LEU A 66 -2.11 -0.33 2.35
C LEU A 66 -1.87 0.05 3.82
N LEU A 67 -2.29 -0.79 4.77
CA LEU A 67 -2.11 -0.52 6.20
C LEU A 67 -0.63 -0.39 6.57
N PHE A 68 0.23 -1.29 6.09
CA PHE A 68 1.67 -1.16 6.25
C PHE A 68 2.21 0.14 5.65
N SER A 69 1.70 0.55 4.49
CA SER A 69 2.11 1.79 3.83
C SER A 69 1.72 3.02 4.65
N THR A 70 0.50 3.06 5.22
CA THR A 70 0.02 4.18 6.04
C THR A 70 0.76 4.36 7.37
N MET A 71 1.55 3.36 7.81
CA MET A 71 2.40 3.52 8.99
C MET A 71 3.62 4.40 8.73
N LEU A 72 4.11 4.46 7.49
CA LEU A 72 5.36 5.17 7.17
C LEU A 72 5.13 6.68 7.33
N PRO A 73 5.79 7.37 8.28
CA PRO A 73 5.54 8.80 8.53
C PRO A 73 5.90 9.70 7.34
N SER A 74 6.74 9.21 6.42
CA SER A 74 7.15 9.94 5.21
C SER A 74 6.16 9.81 4.05
N VAL A 75 5.16 8.91 4.12
CA VAL A 75 4.19 8.73 3.02
C VAL A 75 3.25 9.93 2.95
N VAL A 76 3.23 10.59 1.80
CA VAL A 76 2.35 11.75 1.53
C VAL A 76 1.32 11.48 0.43
N ASP A 77 1.50 10.42 -0.36
CA ASP A 77 0.52 9.96 -1.34
C ASP A 77 0.64 8.45 -1.53
N ILE A 78 -0.48 7.81 -1.84
CA ILE A 78 -0.57 6.39 -2.17
C ILE A 78 -1.49 6.29 -3.38
N ARG A 79 -0.98 5.78 -4.50
CA ARG A 79 -1.74 5.55 -5.73
C ARG A 79 -1.87 4.04 -5.95
N GLU A 80 -3.06 3.51 -5.74
CA GLU A 80 -3.36 2.09 -5.94
C GLU A 80 -3.65 1.76 -7.39
N GLN A 81 -3.30 0.55 -7.83
CA GLN A 81 -3.62 0.07 -9.18
C GLN A 81 -3.14 1.03 -10.28
N ILE A 82 -1.88 1.48 -10.18
CA ILE A 82 -1.31 2.44 -11.11
C ILE A 82 -0.98 1.75 -12.45
N PRO A 83 -1.48 2.27 -13.59
CA PRO A 83 -1.23 1.64 -14.87
C PRO A 83 0.20 1.93 -15.35
N LEU A 84 0.83 0.90 -15.93
CA LEU A 84 2.16 1.01 -16.52
C LEU A 84 2.02 1.36 -18.00
N SER A 85 2.81 2.33 -18.47
CA SER A 85 2.77 2.79 -19.86
C SER A 85 3.26 1.69 -20.81
N HIS A 86 2.53 1.49 -21.92
CA HIS A 86 2.91 0.52 -22.96
C HIS A 86 4.16 0.97 -23.74
N GLY A 87 4.18 2.24 -24.13
CA GLY A 87 5.29 2.89 -24.80
C GLY A 87 6.20 3.65 -23.83
N ASN A 88 7.23 4.28 -24.39
CA ASN A 88 8.12 5.13 -23.61
C ASN A 88 7.34 6.23 -22.92
N SER A 89 7.72 6.50 -21.67
CA SER A 89 7.07 7.55 -20.88
C SER A 89 8.05 8.14 -19.88
N THR A 90 7.73 9.35 -19.44
CA THR A 90 8.47 10.02 -18.37
C THR A 90 8.12 9.39 -17.02
N SER A 91 9.02 9.54 -16.05
CA SER A 91 8.82 9.00 -14.69
C SER A 91 7.60 9.61 -14.00
N GLU A 92 6.87 8.79 -13.25
CA GLU A 92 5.72 9.18 -12.43
C GLU A 92 6.10 10.19 -11.33
N LEU A 93 7.41 10.38 -11.08
CA LEU A 93 7.95 11.39 -10.17
C LEU A 93 7.71 12.83 -10.69
N PHE A 94 7.63 13.03 -12.01
CA PHE A 94 7.40 14.35 -12.60
C PHE A 94 6.00 14.92 -12.34
N ALA A 95 5.09 14.10 -11.80
CA ALA A 95 3.83 14.61 -11.27
C ALA A 95 4.04 15.50 -10.02
N TYR A 96 5.20 15.42 -9.36
CA TYR A 96 5.52 16.19 -8.16
C TYR A 96 6.70 17.14 -8.33
N LEU A 97 7.56 16.91 -9.32
CA LEU A 97 8.77 17.71 -9.55
C LEU A 97 8.75 18.31 -10.96
N PHE A 98 8.99 19.62 -11.05
CA PHE A 98 9.27 20.25 -12.34
C PHE A 98 10.70 19.90 -12.77
N ASN A 99 10.85 19.19 -13.90
CA ASN A 99 12.15 18.94 -14.50
C ASN A 99 12.09 19.17 -16.02
N PRO A 100 12.80 20.20 -16.54
CA PRO A 100 12.82 20.50 -17.97
C PRO A 100 13.66 19.52 -18.81
N LEU A 101 14.37 18.56 -18.19
CA LEU A 101 15.22 17.56 -18.84
C LEU A 101 14.69 16.12 -18.68
N ALA A 102 13.39 15.95 -18.52
CA ALA A 102 12.77 14.63 -18.35
C ALA A 102 13.11 13.69 -19.51
N SER A 103 13.93 12.68 -19.24
CA SER A 103 14.17 11.57 -20.16
C SER A 103 13.02 10.58 -20.09
N GLU A 104 12.69 9.97 -21.23
CA GLU A 104 11.75 8.86 -21.26
C GLU A 104 12.44 7.54 -20.92
N SER A 105 11.74 6.69 -20.18
CA SER A 105 12.12 5.31 -19.90
C SER A 105 11.24 4.34 -20.71
N PRO A 106 11.73 3.15 -21.07
CA PRO A 106 10.96 2.18 -21.85
C PRO A 106 9.65 1.77 -21.16
N GLY A 107 8.62 1.55 -21.99
CA GLY A 107 7.32 1.01 -21.56
C GLY A 107 7.28 -0.51 -21.52
N THR A 108 6.16 -1.07 -21.06
CA THR A 108 6.01 -2.52 -20.84
C THR A 108 6.17 -3.35 -22.11
N LEU A 109 5.82 -2.82 -23.30
CA LEU A 109 5.95 -3.57 -24.56
C LEU A 109 7.41 -3.78 -24.95
N GLN A 110 8.23 -2.72 -24.82
CA GLN A 110 9.66 -2.82 -25.10
C GLN A 110 10.35 -3.72 -24.08
N LEU A 111 10.01 -3.57 -22.81
CA LEU A 111 10.57 -4.39 -21.72
C LEU A 111 10.22 -5.86 -21.87
N ALA A 112 8.97 -6.18 -22.21
CA ALA A 112 8.55 -7.54 -22.50
C ALA A 112 9.38 -8.16 -23.64
N LYS A 113 9.64 -7.40 -24.71
CA LYS A 113 10.50 -7.84 -25.83
C LYS A 113 11.94 -8.07 -25.37
N GLN A 114 12.52 -7.15 -24.61
CA GLN A 114 13.90 -7.25 -24.11
C GLN A 114 14.09 -8.46 -23.18
N LEU A 115 13.10 -8.74 -22.34
CA LEU A 115 13.12 -9.88 -21.41
C LEU A 115 12.74 -11.21 -22.08
N GLY A 116 12.32 -11.22 -23.35
CA GLY A 116 11.83 -12.43 -24.02
C GLY A 116 10.49 -12.94 -23.49
N ILE A 117 9.69 -12.07 -22.86
CA ILE A 117 8.43 -12.41 -22.20
C ILE A 117 7.27 -11.99 -23.09
N LYS A 118 6.29 -12.87 -23.30
CA LYS A 118 5.08 -12.53 -24.05
C LYS A 118 4.26 -11.50 -23.28
N HIS A 119 4.01 -10.33 -23.87
CA HIS A 119 3.15 -9.32 -23.24
C HIS A 119 1.68 -9.79 -23.18
N PRO A 120 0.96 -9.55 -22.05
CA PRO A 120 -0.44 -9.95 -21.92
C PRO A 120 -1.35 -9.19 -22.89
N LYS A 121 -2.38 -9.86 -23.41
CA LYS A 121 -3.35 -9.32 -24.37
C LYS A 121 -4.78 -9.64 -23.96
N VAL A 122 -5.70 -8.77 -24.35
CA VAL A 122 -7.14 -8.98 -24.25
C VAL A 122 -7.76 -9.08 -25.64
N HIS A 123 -8.83 -9.87 -25.74
CA HIS A 123 -9.52 -10.14 -26.99
C HIS A 123 -11.03 -9.96 -26.79
N GLY A 124 -11.69 -9.22 -27.68
CA GLY A 124 -13.14 -9.03 -27.66
C GLY A 124 -13.62 -8.31 -28.92
N ASN A 125 -14.81 -8.68 -29.39
CA ASN A 125 -15.46 -8.06 -30.56
C ASN A 125 -14.57 -8.02 -31.81
N GLY A 126 -13.85 -9.10 -32.11
CA GLY A 126 -12.97 -9.19 -33.28
C GLY A 126 -11.66 -8.39 -33.17
N ARG A 127 -11.42 -7.65 -32.08
CA ARG A 127 -10.19 -6.89 -31.82
C ARG A 127 -9.34 -7.56 -30.75
N SER A 128 -8.03 -7.35 -30.83
CA SER A 128 -7.08 -7.57 -29.75
C SER A 128 -6.42 -6.26 -29.31
N ALA A 129 -6.11 -6.13 -28.04
CA ALA A 129 -5.30 -5.03 -27.50
C ALA A 129 -4.33 -5.57 -26.44
N ASP A 130 -3.22 -4.87 -26.24
CA ASP A 130 -2.30 -5.16 -25.14
C ASP A 130 -2.95 -4.80 -23.80
N TRP A 131 -2.78 -5.69 -22.81
CA TRP A 131 -3.30 -5.47 -21.47
C TRP A 131 -2.52 -4.33 -20.80
N VAL A 132 -3.23 -3.42 -20.13
CA VAL A 132 -2.58 -2.40 -19.30
C VAL A 132 -2.23 -3.05 -17.97
N MET A 133 -0.94 -3.34 -17.78
CA MET A 133 -0.42 -3.86 -16.52
C MET A 133 -0.53 -2.79 -15.43
N THR A 134 -0.67 -3.21 -14.18
CA THR A 134 -0.75 -2.32 -13.03
C THR A 134 0.21 -2.73 -11.93
N THR A 135 0.65 -1.75 -11.14
CA THR A 135 1.27 -1.97 -9.84
C THR A 135 0.27 -1.70 -8.74
N ASP A 136 0.26 -2.56 -7.72
CA ASP A 136 -0.78 -2.54 -6.69
C ASP A 136 -0.75 -1.26 -5.86
N LEU A 137 0.42 -0.79 -5.42
CA LEU A 137 0.58 0.50 -4.73
C LEU A 137 1.85 1.23 -5.23
N LEU A 138 1.72 2.52 -5.53
CA LEU A 138 2.85 3.43 -5.68
C LEU A 138 2.82 4.45 -4.56
N LEU A 139 3.82 4.40 -3.68
CA LEU A 139 3.95 5.29 -2.55
C LEU A 139 4.80 6.50 -2.94
N THR A 140 4.36 7.69 -2.55
CA THR A 140 5.15 8.91 -2.63
C THR A 140 5.64 9.26 -1.23
N LEU A 141 6.96 9.27 -1.07
CA LEU A 141 7.65 9.52 0.19
C LEU A 141 8.25 10.92 0.16
N LYS A 142 8.00 11.71 1.19
CA LYS A 142 8.69 12.98 1.43
C LYS A 142 9.74 12.77 2.52
N LEU A 143 11.01 12.83 2.14
CA LEU A 143 12.13 12.69 3.06
C LEU A 143 12.25 13.91 3.98
N VAL A 144 13.00 13.77 5.07
CA VAL A 144 13.32 14.87 5.98
C VAL A 144 14.08 15.99 5.26
N THR A 145 14.85 15.66 4.22
CA THR A 145 15.53 16.61 3.33
C THR A 145 14.56 17.46 2.50
N GLY A 146 13.28 17.07 2.43
CA GLY A 146 12.27 17.66 1.55
C GLY A 146 12.20 17.01 0.17
N GLU A 147 13.14 16.11 -0.15
CA GLU A 147 13.15 15.36 -1.41
C GLU A 147 11.99 14.38 -1.50
N ILE A 148 11.52 14.16 -2.73
CA ILE A 148 10.44 13.22 -3.03
C ILE A 148 11.03 11.96 -3.63
N GLU A 149 10.73 10.82 -3.02
CA GLU A 149 11.03 9.50 -3.56
C GLU A 149 9.74 8.75 -3.87
N LEU A 150 9.81 7.83 -4.83
CA LEU A 150 8.75 6.88 -5.10
C LEU A 150 9.15 5.46 -4.66
N LEU A 151 8.17 4.67 -4.25
CA LEU A 151 8.32 3.25 -3.95
C LEU A 151 7.18 2.47 -4.56
N ALA A 152 7.48 1.59 -5.51
CA ALA A 152 6.51 0.70 -6.12
C ALA A 152 6.38 -0.59 -5.30
N VAL A 153 5.15 -1.02 -5.03
CA VAL A 153 4.86 -2.20 -4.22
C VAL A 153 3.86 -3.09 -4.96
N ALA A 154 4.30 -4.27 -5.35
CA ALA A 154 3.47 -5.35 -5.84
C ALA A 154 3.06 -6.26 -4.67
N ILE A 155 1.79 -6.68 -4.64
CA ILE A 155 1.22 -7.51 -3.58
C ILE A 155 0.66 -8.77 -4.20
N LYS A 156 1.15 -9.93 -3.76
CA LYS A 156 0.74 -11.25 -4.30
C LYS A 156 0.57 -12.26 -3.18
N ILE A 157 -0.25 -13.29 -3.41
CA ILE A 157 -0.31 -14.44 -2.49
C ILE A 157 0.84 -15.41 -2.79
N ASN A 158 1.30 -16.15 -1.78
CA ASN A 158 2.43 -17.09 -1.95
C ASN A 158 2.22 -18.12 -3.06
N LYS A 159 0.98 -18.55 -3.32
CA LYS A 159 0.70 -19.52 -4.40
C LYS A 159 0.77 -18.91 -5.80
N GLU A 160 0.56 -17.60 -5.94
CA GLU A 160 0.63 -16.93 -7.24
C GLU A 160 2.06 -16.84 -7.75
N ILE A 161 3.03 -16.67 -6.85
CA ILE A 161 4.44 -16.53 -7.21
C ILE A 161 5.07 -17.86 -7.67
N ASP A 162 4.44 -19.00 -7.40
CA ASP A 162 4.84 -20.31 -7.92
C ASP A 162 4.48 -20.47 -9.41
N ASN A 163 3.58 -19.61 -9.93
CA ASN A 163 3.21 -19.63 -11.34
C ASN A 163 4.25 -18.90 -12.19
N ASN A 164 4.89 -19.63 -13.12
CA ASN A 164 5.87 -19.07 -14.06
C ASN A 164 5.35 -17.82 -14.80
N ARG A 165 4.07 -17.84 -15.21
CA ARG A 165 3.47 -16.71 -15.92
C ARG A 165 3.34 -15.48 -15.03
N THR A 166 3.02 -15.66 -13.75
CA THR A 166 2.98 -14.56 -12.78
C THR A 166 4.38 -13.98 -12.58
N ARG A 167 5.40 -14.84 -12.42
CA ARG A 167 6.80 -14.40 -12.28
C ARG A 167 7.28 -13.62 -13.49
N GLU A 168 6.94 -14.06 -14.69
CA GLU A 168 7.22 -13.33 -15.94
C GLU A 168 6.61 -11.92 -15.94
N LEU A 169 5.33 -11.80 -15.57
CA LEU A 169 4.66 -10.50 -15.51
C LEU A 169 5.26 -9.59 -14.43
N LEU A 170 5.58 -10.14 -13.26
CA LEU A 170 6.29 -9.43 -12.19
C LEU A 170 7.69 -8.98 -12.64
N ALA A 171 8.37 -9.74 -13.49
CA ALA A 171 9.68 -9.35 -14.04
C ALA A 171 9.56 -8.12 -14.96
N ILE A 172 8.52 -8.05 -15.79
CA ILE A 172 8.24 -6.85 -16.61
C ILE A 172 7.94 -5.65 -15.71
N GLU A 173 7.06 -5.83 -14.72
CA GLU A 173 6.69 -4.79 -13.76
C GLU A 173 7.92 -4.27 -12.99
N ARG A 174 8.74 -5.17 -12.44
CA ARG A 174 9.97 -4.81 -11.73
C ARG A 174 10.91 -4.03 -12.65
N GLN A 175 11.15 -4.50 -13.87
CA GLN A 175 12.03 -3.80 -14.81
C GLN A 175 11.50 -2.42 -15.17
N TYR A 176 10.18 -2.26 -15.30
CA TYR A 176 9.54 -0.97 -15.58
C TYR A 176 9.92 0.10 -14.55
N TRP A 177 9.89 -0.25 -13.26
CA TRP A 177 10.24 0.67 -12.18
C TRP A 177 11.74 0.93 -12.07
N LEU A 178 12.57 -0.10 -12.28
CA LEU A 178 14.03 0.05 -12.23
C LEU A 178 14.57 0.97 -13.33
N GLU A 179 14.03 0.90 -14.55
CA GLU A 179 14.38 1.82 -15.65
C GLU A 179 14.00 3.28 -15.37
N ARG A 180 13.15 3.52 -14.37
CA ARG A 180 12.75 4.85 -13.89
C ARG A 180 13.49 5.27 -12.62
N GLY A 181 14.42 4.44 -12.14
CA GLY A 181 15.14 4.66 -10.89
C GLY A 181 14.26 4.49 -9.63
N ILE A 182 13.10 3.85 -9.75
CA ILE A 182 12.13 3.68 -8.67
C ILE A 182 12.32 2.28 -8.06
N PRO A 183 12.59 2.16 -6.75
CA PRO A 183 12.66 0.87 -6.09
C PRO A 183 11.31 0.13 -6.15
N TRP A 184 11.38 -1.19 -6.31
CA TRP A 184 10.20 -2.05 -6.41
C TRP A 184 10.28 -3.18 -5.38
N LEU A 185 9.19 -3.39 -4.65
CA LEU A 185 9.05 -4.46 -3.65
C LEU A 185 7.90 -5.39 -4.02
N LEU A 186 8.17 -6.69 -4.06
CA LEU A 186 7.15 -7.72 -3.95
C LEU A 186 6.87 -8.06 -2.48
N ILE A 187 5.62 -7.89 -2.05
CA ILE A 187 5.13 -8.23 -0.71
C ILE A 187 4.18 -9.42 -0.81
N THR A 188 4.44 -10.43 0.02
CA THR A 188 3.60 -11.61 0.14
C THR A 188 3.34 -11.90 1.62
N PRO A 189 2.36 -12.76 1.96
CA PRO A 189 2.08 -13.11 3.36
C PRO A 189 3.24 -13.73 4.13
N SER A 190 4.25 -14.31 3.46
CA SER A 190 5.46 -14.80 4.15
C SER A 190 6.41 -13.69 4.61
N MET A 191 6.20 -12.44 4.17
CA MET A 191 7.07 -11.31 4.51
C MET A 191 6.74 -10.69 5.87
N TYR A 192 5.58 -10.99 6.44
CA TYR A 192 5.13 -10.40 7.69
C TYR A 192 4.43 -11.45 8.56
N ASP A 193 4.43 -11.20 9.87
CA ASP A 193 3.68 -12.02 10.82
C ASP A 193 2.18 -11.71 10.71
N GLU A 194 1.35 -12.75 10.63
CA GLU A 194 -0.11 -12.60 10.51
C GLU A 194 -0.70 -11.83 11.69
N LEU A 195 -0.13 -11.95 12.89
CA LEU A 195 -0.58 -11.20 14.07
C LEU A 195 -0.37 -9.70 13.92
N VAL A 196 0.68 -9.26 13.20
CA VAL A 196 0.91 -7.84 12.89
C VAL A 196 -0.20 -7.34 11.97
N ALA A 197 -0.48 -8.06 10.89
CA ALA A 197 -1.54 -7.71 9.96
C ALA A 197 -2.91 -7.69 10.63
N ASP A 198 -3.18 -8.63 11.53
CA ASP A 198 -4.38 -8.67 12.37
C ASP A 198 -4.51 -7.46 13.28
N THR A 199 -3.42 -7.07 13.97
CA THR A 199 -3.41 -5.90 14.84
C THR A 199 -3.70 -4.63 14.05
N LEU A 200 -3.04 -4.43 12.90
CA LEU A 200 -3.27 -3.28 12.04
C LEU A 200 -4.73 -3.20 11.56
N ARG A 201 -5.30 -4.32 11.12
CA ARG A 201 -6.72 -4.37 10.69
C ARG A 201 -7.67 -3.98 11.81
N ARG A 202 -7.39 -4.40 13.05
CA ARG A 202 -8.22 -4.08 14.23
C ARG A 202 -8.11 -2.62 14.64
N CYS A 203 -6.90 -2.05 14.65
CA CYS A 203 -6.68 -0.69 15.15
C CYS A 203 -6.94 0.39 14.09
N MET A 204 -7.02 0.01 12.81
CA MET A 204 -7.20 0.91 11.69
C MET A 204 -8.27 2.00 11.89
N PRO A 205 -9.48 1.74 12.45
CA PRO A 205 -10.48 2.80 12.63
C PRO A 205 -9.97 3.99 13.44
N TRP A 206 -9.07 3.75 14.40
CA TRP A 206 -8.47 4.81 15.23
C TRP A 206 -7.19 5.38 14.61
N VAL A 207 -6.42 4.55 13.90
CA VAL A 207 -5.20 4.97 13.20
C VAL A 207 -5.52 5.92 12.05
N LEU A 208 -6.51 5.57 11.23
CA LEU A 208 -6.94 6.34 10.06
C LEU A 208 -8.15 7.24 10.37
N GLY A 209 -8.56 7.30 11.64
CA GLY A 209 -9.60 8.20 12.12
C GLY A 209 -9.12 9.65 12.16
N ILE A 210 -9.93 10.52 12.77
CA ILE A 210 -9.58 11.94 12.93
C ILE A 210 -8.23 12.04 13.69
N PRO A 211 -7.22 12.76 13.18
CA PRO A 211 -5.97 12.94 13.88
C PRO A 211 -6.19 13.45 15.30
N ALA A 212 -5.59 12.77 16.28
CA ALA A 212 -5.55 13.27 17.65
C ALA A 212 -4.62 14.49 17.71
N ASP A 213 -4.93 15.42 18.62
CA ASP A 213 -4.06 16.57 18.86
C ASP A 213 -2.64 16.07 19.22
N PRO A 214 -1.58 16.63 18.60
CA PRO A 214 -0.21 16.26 18.90
C PRO A 214 0.12 16.25 20.41
N VAL A 215 -0.45 17.17 21.19
CA VAL A 215 -0.26 17.23 22.65
C VAL A 215 -0.74 15.96 23.35
N VAL A 216 -1.86 15.39 22.90
CA VAL A 216 -2.43 14.16 23.46
C VAL A 216 -1.57 12.95 23.08
N ILE A 217 -1.07 12.91 21.84
CA ILE A 217 -0.14 11.86 21.39
C ILE A 217 1.17 11.95 22.19
N ASP A 218 1.71 13.15 22.38
CA ASP A 218 2.93 13.40 23.14
C ASP A 218 2.78 12.98 24.61
N PHE A 219 1.59 13.20 25.20
CA PHE A 219 1.27 12.69 26.53
C PHE A 219 1.36 11.15 26.60
N VAL A 220 0.80 10.43 25.62
CA VAL A 220 0.89 8.96 25.57
C VAL A 220 2.34 8.52 25.51
N ILE A 221 3.16 9.16 24.68
CA ILE A 221 4.57 8.79 24.48
C ILE A 221 5.40 9.09 25.72
N ALA A 222 5.21 10.26 26.34
CA ALA A 222 5.94 10.66 27.55
C ALA A 222 5.73 9.66 28.71
N ASN A 223 4.58 9.01 28.75
CA ASN A 223 4.20 8.03 29.77
C ASN A 223 4.43 6.56 29.34
N GLN A 224 5.20 6.31 28.28
CA GLN A 224 5.43 4.95 27.74
C GLN A 224 5.86 3.89 28.78
N LYS A 225 6.59 4.30 29.82
CA LYS A 225 7.03 3.41 30.92
C LYS A 225 5.86 2.92 31.78
N GLU A 226 4.77 3.68 31.91
CA GLU A 226 3.56 3.27 32.64
C GLU A 226 2.79 2.19 31.88
N TRP A 227 2.86 2.20 30.55
CA TRP A 227 2.12 1.27 29.68
C TRP A 227 2.79 -0.10 29.57
N SER A 228 4.13 -0.13 29.58
CA SER A 228 4.89 -1.37 29.42
C SER A 228 4.55 -2.39 30.50
N GLY A 229 4.22 -3.62 30.08
CA GLY A 229 3.80 -4.71 30.96
C GLY A 229 2.34 -4.64 31.42
N ARG A 230 1.58 -3.60 31.09
CA ARG A 230 0.15 -3.47 31.41
C ARG A 230 -0.73 -3.96 30.28
N SER A 231 -1.97 -4.37 30.59
CA SER A 231 -2.95 -4.74 29.58
C SER A 231 -3.39 -3.53 28.76
N LEU A 232 -3.84 -3.75 27.53
CA LEU A 232 -4.43 -2.68 26.71
C LEU A 232 -5.66 -2.07 27.40
N THR A 233 -6.47 -2.89 28.08
CA THR A 233 -7.60 -2.43 28.88
C THR A 233 -7.17 -1.40 29.93
N TYR A 234 -6.13 -1.72 30.71
CA TYR A 234 -5.61 -0.80 31.71
C TYR A 234 -5.14 0.51 31.09
N VAL A 235 -4.36 0.43 30.00
CA VAL A 235 -3.84 1.63 29.32
C VAL A 235 -4.98 2.52 28.82
N LEU A 236 -5.97 1.94 28.14
CA LEU A 236 -7.10 2.69 27.60
C LEU A 236 -8.00 3.27 28.69
N GLU A 237 -8.23 2.55 29.80
CA GLU A 237 -8.98 3.09 30.95
C GLU A 237 -8.26 4.29 31.57
N ARG A 238 -6.93 4.22 31.73
CA ARG A 238 -6.12 5.31 32.28
C ARG A 238 -6.17 6.52 31.35
N LEU A 239 -5.91 6.32 30.06
CA LEU A 239 -5.97 7.39 29.06
C LEU A 239 -7.39 7.99 28.95
N SER A 240 -8.43 7.15 28.96
CA SER A 240 -9.82 7.62 28.92
C SER A 240 -10.18 8.46 30.13
N ASN A 241 -9.65 8.16 31.32
CA ASN A 241 -9.87 8.97 32.51
C ASN A 241 -9.13 10.32 32.43
N VAL A 242 -7.92 10.33 31.86
CA VAL A 242 -7.13 11.56 31.69
C VAL A 242 -7.76 12.47 30.63
N PHE A 243 -8.20 11.91 29.51
CA PHE A 243 -8.75 12.67 28.38
C PHE A 243 -10.26 12.91 28.49
N ASN A 244 -10.92 12.22 29.42
CA ASN A 244 -12.39 12.18 29.54
C ASN A 244 -13.09 11.78 28.22
N ASP A 245 -12.43 10.94 27.41
CA ASP A 245 -12.89 10.49 26.10
C ASP A 245 -12.18 9.19 25.69
N ILE A 246 -12.94 8.10 25.58
CA ILE A 246 -12.41 6.77 25.21
C ILE A 246 -12.02 6.69 23.73
N ASP A 247 -12.71 7.41 22.85
CA ASP A 247 -12.36 7.45 21.42
C ASP A 247 -11.05 8.20 21.21
N LEU A 248 -10.89 9.36 21.86
CA LEU A 248 -9.62 10.09 21.86
C LEU A 248 -8.48 9.26 22.46
N ALA A 249 -8.74 8.50 23.54
CA ALA A 249 -7.74 7.58 24.10
C ALA A 249 -7.29 6.51 23.10
N GLN A 250 -8.23 5.90 22.38
CA GLN A 250 -7.92 4.91 21.34
C GLN A 250 -7.16 5.54 20.16
N ARG A 251 -7.60 6.69 19.66
CA ARG A 251 -6.92 7.41 18.57
C ARG A 251 -5.51 7.82 18.95
N ALA A 252 -5.35 8.48 20.09
CA ALA A 252 -4.03 8.91 20.56
C ALA A 252 -3.07 7.72 20.75
N PHE A 253 -3.54 6.63 21.38
CA PHE A 253 -2.72 5.44 21.58
C PHE A 253 -2.31 4.80 20.24
N TRP A 254 -3.27 4.48 19.37
CA TRP A 254 -2.95 3.77 18.12
C TRP A 254 -2.24 4.63 17.08
N GLN A 255 -2.46 5.95 17.07
CA GLN A 255 -1.68 6.86 16.22
C GLN A 255 -0.24 7.03 16.75
N ALA A 256 -0.03 7.05 18.08
CA ALA A 256 1.31 6.98 18.65
C ALA A 256 2.03 5.68 18.27
N VAL A 257 1.32 4.55 18.30
CA VAL A 257 1.86 3.24 17.89
C VAL A 257 2.20 3.21 16.40
N CYS A 258 1.26 3.53 15.52
CA CYS A 258 1.46 3.38 14.07
C CYS A 258 2.45 4.38 13.48
N SER A 259 2.64 5.54 14.12
CA SER A 259 3.72 6.48 13.76
C SER A 259 5.11 6.03 14.23
N GLY A 260 5.20 4.90 14.96
CA GLY A 260 6.44 4.38 15.53
C GLY A 260 6.97 5.16 16.73
N ARG A 261 6.23 6.18 17.21
CA ARG A 261 6.61 6.99 18.37
C ARG A 261 6.36 6.28 19.71
N LEU A 262 5.50 5.26 19.70
CA LEU A 262 5.32 4.29 20.77
C LEU A 262 5.50 2.86 20.18
N PRO A 263 6.72 2.29 20.20
CA PRO A 263 7.04 1.06 19.45
C PRO A 263 6.48 -0.21 20.11
N VAL A 264 5.15 -0.34 20.16
CA VAL A 264 4.46 -1.53 20.70
C VAL A 264 4.66 -2.71 19.77
N ASP A 265 4.95 -3.89 20.34
CA ASP A 265 4.98 -5.14 19.59
C ASP A 265 3.60 -5.45 19.01
N LEU A 266 3.47 -5.32 17.69
CA LEU A 266 2.21 -5.53 16.97
C LEU A 266 1.81 -7.01 16.92
N ARG A 267 2.66 -7.94 17.39
CA ARG A 267 2.35 -9.37 17.51
C ARG A 267 1.56 -9.73 18.77
N ARG A 268 1.19 -8.76 19.62
CA ARG A 268 0.50 -8.92 20.92
C ARG A 268 -0.92 -9.55 20.90
N GLY A 269 -1.29 -10.26 19.84
CA GLY A 269 -2.61 -10.87 19.70
C GLY A 269 -3.78 -9.89 19.75
N TRP A 270 -5.00 -10.44 19.82
CA TRP A 270 -6.24 -9.65 19.88
C TRP A 270 -6.74 -9.42 21.30
N ARG A 271 -6.19 -10.16 22.28
CA ARG A 271 -6.74 -10.21 23.62
C ARG A 271 -6.41 -8.92 24.38
N PRO A 272 -7.39 -8.22 24.95
CA PRO A 272 -7.13 -6.96 25.66
C PRO A 272 -6.25 -7.12 26.91
N HIS A 273 -6.27 -8.29 27.55
CA HIS A 273 -5.48 -8.58 28.74
C HIS A 273 -4.00 -8.86 28.46
N GLU A 274 -3.61 -9.13 27.21
CA GLU A 274 -2.22 -9.35 26.86
C GLU A 274 -1.41 -8.06 27.08
N PRO A 275 -0.23 -8.15 27.74
CA PRO A 275 0.55 -6.98 28.12
C PRO A 275 1.11 -6.24 26.91
N ILE A 276 1.16 -4.92 27.01
CA ILE A 276 1.88 -4.06 26.06
C ILE A 276 3.37 -4.30 26.26
N THR A 277 4.05 -4.72 25.20
CA THR A 277 5.51 -4.87 25.17
C THR A 277 6.07 -3.83 24.22
N LEU A 278 7.10 -3.11 24.64
CA LEU A 278 7.80 -2.15 23.78
C LEU A 278 9.01 -2.82 23.14
N LEU A 279 9.21 -2.55 21.86
CA LEU A 279 10.36 -2.97 21.06
C LEU A 279 11.37 -1.81 20.95
N SER A 280 12.58 -2.11 20.49
CA SER A 280 13.44 -1.06 19.94
C SER A 280 12.85 -0.53 18.63
N ASP A 281 13.16 0.71 18.27
CA ASP A 281 12.69 1.33 17.02
C ASP A 281 12.99 0.47 15.80
N THR A 282 14.21 -0.09 15.73
CA THR A 282 14.62 -1.00 14.65
C THR A 282 13.76 -2.27 14.62
N ALA A 283 13.51 -2.89 15.77
CA ALA A 283 12.69 -4.10 15.84
C ALA A 283 11.23 -3.83 15.46
N PHE A 284 10.68 -2.68 15.87
CA PHE A 284 9.34 -2.25 15.50
C PHE A 284 9.20 -2.08 13.98
N TRP A 285 10.09 -1.32 13.35
CA TRP A 285 10.03 -1.09 11.90
C TRP A 285 10.34 -2.35 11.08
N ASN A 286 11.08 -3.31 11.63
CA ASN A 286 11.29 -4.62 11.00
C ASN A 286 10.00 -5.47 10.90
N LEU A 287 8.99 -5.23 11.75
CA LEU A 287 7.67 -5.86 11.62
C LEU A 287 6.95 -5.44 10.32
N ASN A 288 7.28 -4.26 9.79
CA ASN A 288 6.72 -3.74 8.54
C ASN A 288 7.67 -4.03 7.37
N PRO A 289 7.32 -4.95 6.44
CA PRO A 289 8.21 -5.32 5.34
C PRO A 289 8.44 -4.17 4.34
N ILE A 290 7.47 -3.25 4.20
CA ILE A 290 7.61 -2.08 3.31
C ILE A 290 8.59 -1.08 3.93
N ALA A 291 8.44 -0.76 5.22
CA ALA A 291 9.35 0.14 5.94
C ALA A 291 10.79 -0.40 5.95
N SER A 292 10.96 -1.70 6.18
CA SER A 292 12.27 -2.38 6.17
C SER A 292 12.80 -2.73 4.78
N ARG A 293 12.12 -2.29 3.70
CA ARG A 293 12.50 -2.53 2.29
C ARG A 293 12.74 -4.01 1.96
N ARG A 294 12.06 -4.92 2.67
CA ARG A 294 12.17 -6.36 2.43
C ARG A 294 11.27 -6.74 1.25
N SER A 295 11.77 -7.59 0.36
CA SER A 295 11.01 -8.12 -0.77
C SER A 295 11.07 -9.64 -0.85
N ALA A 296 9.96 -10.26 -1.24
CA ALA A 296 9.89 -11.67 -1.59
C ALA A 296 10.55 -11.99 -2.94
N TRP A 297 10.89 -10.96 -3.73
CA TRP A 297 11.63 -11.14 -4.97
C TRP A 297 13.11 -11.35 -4.66
N VAL A 298 13.49 -12.62 -4.52
CA VAL A 298 14.89 -13.04 -4.36
C VAL A 298 15.45 -13.32 -5.75
N PHE A 299 16.62 -12.74 -6.05
CA PHE A 299 17.35 -12.89 -7.31
C PHE A 299 17.70 -14.35 -7.62
#